data_AF-A0A2E0PEW8-F1
#
_entry.id   AF-A0A2E0PEW8-F1
#
_cell.length_a   1.000
_cell.length_b   1.000
_cell.length_c   1.000
_cell.angle_alpha   90.00
_cell.angle_beta   90.00
_cell.angle_gamma   90.00
#
_symmetry.space_group_name_H-M   'P 1'
#
loop_
_entity.id
_entity.type
_entity.pdbx_description
1 polymer ?
#
loop_
_entity_poly.entity_id
_entity_poly.type
_entity_poly.pdbx_seq_one_letter_code
_entity_poly.pdbx_strand_id
1 'polypeptide(L)' 'MSDKKNIKTGILVENSPLYQRYLDERSEILRHKWLESEKEGHDIGFERALLEWVIDHRAEWRKKMH' A
#
# COMPACT_ATOMS: atom_id res chain seq x y z
N MET A 1 30.55 6.92 -13.72
CA MET A 1 30.51 6.80 -12.24
C MET A 1 29.16 7.24 -11.64
N SER A 2 28.05 7.20 -12.39
CA SER A 2 26.74 7.69 -11.94
C SER A 2 25.80 6.56 -11.48
N ASP A 3 25.99 5.33 -11.98
CA ASP A 3 25.06 4.22 -11.73
C ASP A 3 25.16 3.66 -10.31
N LYS A 4 26.36 3.66 -9.71
CA LYS A 4 26.58 3.17 -8.34
C LYS A 4 25.90 4.05 -7.28
N LYS A 5 25.64 5.33 -7.55
CA LYS A 5 24.92 6.21 -6.61
C LYS A 5 23.42 5.95 -6.64
N ASN A 6 22.86 5.74 -7.83
CA ASN A 6 21.42 5.48 -8.02
C ASN A 6 20.99 4.14 -7.39
N ILE A 7 21.81 3.09 -7.57
CA ILE A 7 21.58 1.77 -6.95
C ILE A 7 21.63 1.88 -5.41
N LYS A 8 22.59 2.64 -4.85
CA LYS A 8 22.69 2.84 -3.40
C LYS A 8 21.49 3.60 -2.83
N THR A 9 20.97 4.61 -3.53
CA THR A 9 19.76 5.33 -3.11
C THR A 9 18.51 4.45 -3.20
N GLY A 10 18.35 3.62 -4.24
CA GLY A 10 17.26 2.65 -4.33
C GLY A 10 17.27 1.67 -3.15
N ILE A 11 18.43 1.06 -2.88
CA ILE A 11 18.62 0.14 -1.75
C ILE A 11 18.38 0.81 -0.39
N LEU A 12 18.73 2.09 -0.22
CA LEU A 12 18.49 2.81 1.04
C LEU A 12 17.00 3.09 1.27
N VAL A 13 16.25 3.37 0.19
CA VAL A 13 14.80 3.59 0.25
C VAL A 13 14.07 2.27 0.49
N GLU A 14 14.48 1.19 -0.17
CA GLU A 14 13.89 -0.15 -0.01
C GLU A 14 14.00 -0.67 1.44
N ASN A 15 15.11 -0.40 2.12
CA ASN A 15 15.32 -0.79 3.52
C ASN A 15 14.78 0.24 4.53
N SER A 16 14.17 1.33 4.06
CA SER A 16 13.59 2.33 4.96
C SER A 16 12.33 1.77 5.63
N PRO A 17 12.19 1.88 6.97
CA PRO A 17 10.97 1.52 7.68
C PRO A 17 9.73 2.24 7.13
N LEU A 18 9.91 3.44 6.56
CA LEU A 18 8.83 4.22 5.96
C LEU A 18 8.36 3.60 4.64
N TYR A 19 9.28 3.10 3.82
CA TYR A 19 8.92 2.43 2.57
C TYR A 19 8.26 1.08 2.82
N GLN A 20 8.75 0.32 3.79
CA GLN A 20 8.12 -0.94 4.21
C GLN A 20 6.68 -0.71 4.69
N ARG A 21 6.45 0.30 5.54
CA ARG A 21 5.09 0.68 5.96
C ARG A 21 4.19 1.07 4.79
N TYR A 22 4.74 1.76 3.79
CA TYR A 22 4.00 2.09 2.57
C TYR A 22 3.64 0.83 1.76
N LEU A 23 4.55 -0.14 1.66
CA LEU A 23 4.27 -1.42 0.99
C LEU A 23 3.17 -2.20 1.73
N ASP A 24 3.22 -2.23 3.06
CA ASP A 24 2.20 -2.88 3.88
C ASP A 24 0.83 -2.20 3.71
N GLU A 25 0.78 -0.87 3.78
CA GLU A 25 -0.44 -0.08 3.55
C GLU A 25 -1.01 -0.34 2.15
N ARG A 26 -0.15 -0.36 1.12
CA ARG A 26 -0.55 -0.68 -0.26
C ARG A 26 -1.08 -2.10 -0.39
N SER A 27 -0.48 -3.06 0.31
CA SER A 27 -0.91 -4.47 0.28
C SER A 27 -2.32 -4.64 0.84
N GLU A 28 -2.67 -3.88 1.88
CA GLU A 28 -4.01 -3.89 2.49
C GLU A 28 -5.05 -3.23 1.58
N ILE A 29 -4.71 -2.15 0.90
CA ILE A 29 -5.59 -1.53 -0.11
C ILE A 29 -5.86 -2.52 -1.25
N LEU A 30 -4.84 -3.24 -1.73
CA LEU A 30 -5.01 -4.25 -2.78
C LEU A 30 -5.86 -5.44 -2.31
N ARG A 31 -5.72 -5.85 -1.05
CA ARG A 31 -6.56 -6.88 -0.45
C ARG A 31 -8.02 -6.43 -0.34
N HIS A 32 -8.26 -5.20 0.10
CA HIS A 32 -9.60 -4.61 0.16
C HIS A 32 -10.23 -4.54 -1.23
N LYS A 33 -9.48 -4.05 -2.23
CA LYS A 33 -9.90 -4.06 -3.64
C LYS A 33 -10.34 -5.45 -4.09
N TRP A 34 -9.52 -6.48 -3.84
CA TRP A 34 -9.85 -7.84 -4.25
C TRP A 34 -11.16 -8.32 -3.60
N LEU A 35 -11.31 -8.14 -2.28
CA LEU A 35 -12.52 -8.55 -1.56
C LEU A 35 -13.79 -7.86 -2.06
N GLU A 36 -13.74 -6.55 -2.31
CA GLU A 36 -14.90 -5.81 -2.82
C GLU A 36 -15.19 -6.14 -4.29
N SER A 37 -14.16 -6.34 -5.12
CA SER A 37 -14.36 -6.81 -6.49
C SER A 37 -15.01 -8.20 -6.56
N GLU A 38 -14.65 -9.11 -5.65
CA GLU A 38 -15.30 -10.43 -5.54
C GLU A 38 -16.77 -10.29 -5.11
N LYS A 39 -17.11 -9.31 -4.25
CA LYS A 39 -18.48 -9.07 -3.81
C LYS A 39 -19.35 -8.44 -4.90
N GLU A 40 -18.81 -7.49 -5.66
CA GLU A 40 -19.57 -6.81 -6.73
C GLU A 40 -19.61 -7.63 -8.04
N GLY A 41 -18.77 -8.66 -8.16
CA GLY A 41 -18.68 -9.49 -9.36
C GLY A 41 -18.02 -8.78 -10.55
N HIS A 42 -17.38 -7.63 -10.32
CA HIS A 42 -16.55 -6.92 -11.28
C HIS A 42 -15.42 -6.18 -10.56
N ASP A 43 -14.38 -5.76 -11.30
CA ASP A 43 -13.33 -4.94 -10.71
C ASP A 43 -13.88 -3.56 -10.31
N ILE A 44 -13.78 -3.21 -9.03
CA ILE A 44 -14.19 -1.89 -8.53
C ILE A 44 -13.17 -0.79 -8.85
N GLY A 45 -11.95 -1.18 -9.24
CA GLY A 45 -10.85 -0.26 -9.53
C GLY A 45 -10.07 0.18 -8.29
N PHE A 46 -8.83 0.64 -8.51
CA PHE A 46 -7.92 0.97 -7.41
C PHE A 46 -8.30 2.24 -6.67
N GLU A 47 -8.74 3.28 -7.38
CA GLU A 47 -9.08 4.57 -6.77
C GLU A 47 -10.28 4.47 -5.82
N ARG A 48 -11.31 3.71 -6.21
CA ARG A 48 -12.46 3.44 -5.35
C ARG A 48 -12.07 2.66 -4.10
N ALA A 49 -11.34 1.55 -4.28
CA ALA A 49 -10.85 0.75 -3.17
C ALA A 49 -9.94 1.56 -2.22
N LEU A 50 -9.11 2.46 -2.76
CA LEU A 50 -8.27 3.35 -1.97
C LEU A 50 -9.11 4.32 -1.14
N LEU A 51 -10.10 4.97 -1.74
CA LEU A 51 -10.97 5.92 -1.04
C LEU A 51 -11.74 5.24 0.09
N GLU A 52 -12.40 4.12 -0.19
CA GLU A 52 -13.16 3.34 0.79
C GLU A 52 -12.25 2.84 1.92
N TRP A 53 -11.07 2.30 1.60
CA TRP A 53 -10.11 1.86 2.60
C TRP A 53 -9.57 3.01 3.46
N VAL A 54 -9.28 4.17 2.88
CA VAL A 54 -8.77 5.35 3.61
C VAL A 54 -9.80 5.88 4.60
N ILE A 55 -11.09 5.87 4.23
CA ILE A 55 -12.18 6.38 5.06
C ILE A 55 -12.48 5.39 6.20
N ASP A 56 -12.64 4.10 5.87
CA ASP A 56 -13.22 3.13 6.80
C ASP A 56 -12.19 2.27 7.55
N HIS A 57 -11.04 1.99 6.96
CA HIS A 57 -10.11 0.95 7.46
C HIS A 57 -8.78 1.50 7.96
N ARG A 58 -8.29 2.59 7.36
CA ARG A 58 -6.94 3.11 7.60
C ARG A 58 -6.67 3.52 9.06
N ALA A 59 -7.66 4.12 9.71
CA ALA A 59 -7.50 4.59 11.09
C ALA A 59 -7.32 3.42 12.07
N GLU A 60 -8.09 2.35 11.89
CA GLU A 60 -7.99 1.14 12.71
C GLU A 60 -6.72 0.34 12.39
N TRP A 61 -6.38 0.21 11.11
CA TRP A 61 -5.16 -0.46 10.68
C TRP A 61 -3.91 0.18 11.29
N ARG A 62 -3.82 1.52 11.30
CA ARG A 62 -2.73 2.25 11.95
C ARG A 62 -2.65 2.04 13.45
N LYS A 63 -3.79 1.92 14.14
CA LYS A 63 -3.83 1.61 15.58
C LYS A 63 -3.30 0.21 15.88
N LYS A 64 -3.54 -0.76 14.98
CA LYS A 64 -3.05 -2.14 15.12
C LYS A 64 -1.54 -2.28 14.90
N MET A 65 -0.94 -1.37 14.13
CA MET A 65 0.49 -1.35 13.84
C MET A 65 1.34 -0.59 14.89
N HIS A 66 0.69 0.02 15.89
CA HIS A 66 1.32 0.72 17.02
C HIS A 66 1.15 -0.06 18.32
#